data_AF-K1SQR5-F1
#
_entry.id   AF-K1SQR5-F1
#
_cell.length_a   1.000
_cell.length_b   1.000
_cell.length_c   1.000
_cell.angle_alpha   90.00
_cell.angle_beta   90.00
_cell.angle_gamma   90.00
#
_symmetry.space_group_name_H-M   'P 1'
#
loop_
_entity.id
_entity.type
_entity.pdbx_description
1 polymer ?
#
loop_
_entity_poly.entity_id
_entity_poly.type
_entity_poly.pdbx_seq_one_letter_code
_entity_poly.pdbx_strand_id
1 'polypeptide(L)'
;GYCSGIENYSRIISGRAPGSAPMTLLDYFPKDFLLFVDESHVTLPQVRAMYRGDRARKDSLVEYGFRLPSAYDNRPLKFEEFEQRVHQAIYVSATPGDYEREHAGQIAEQIIRPTGLLDPQIFVRPIEGQIDDLIGEINARIAKNERTLVTTLTKKMAEDLSAYLTNAGIRCRYLHHDIG
;
A
#
# COMPACT_ATOMS: atom_id res chain seq x y z
N GLY A 1 -36.05 9.69 -9.02
CA GLY A 1 -35.42 9.43 -10.33
C GLY A 1 -34.00 8.93 -10.12
N TYR A 2 -33.33 8.49 -11.19
CA TYR A 2 -31.95 7.97 -11.16
C TYR A 2 -31.20 8.47 -12.40
N CYS A 3 -29.88 8.64 -12.28
CA CYS A 3 -28.98 8.86 -13.42
C CYS A 3 -27.61 8.23 -13.15
N SER A 4 -26.86 7.95 -14.21
CA SER A 4 -25.46 7.54 -14.07
C SER A 4 -24.62 8.70 -13.51
N GLY A 5 -23.77 8.41 -12.53
CA GLY A 5 -22.96 9.42 -11.87
C GLY A 5 -23.69 10.23 -10.78
N ILE A 6 -24.84 9.74 -10.29
CA ILE A 6 -25.65 10.43 -9.27
C ILE A 6 -24.87 10.74 -7.98
N GLU A 7 -23.83 9.96 -7.67
CA GLU A 7 -22.94 10.17 -6.53
C GLU A 7 -22.24 11.54 -6.55
N ASN A 8 -22.02 12.14 -7.73
CA ASN A 8 -21.45 13.50 -7.85
C ASN A 8 -22.36 14.59 -7.25
N TYR A 9 -23.61 14.25 -6.96
CA TYR A 9 -24.60 15.12 -6.33
C TYR A 9 -24.89 14.73 -4.87
N SER A 10 -24.14 13.79 -4.30
CA SER A 10 -24.38 13.21 -2.96
C SER A 10 -24.53 14.26 -1.87
N ARG A 11 -23.72 15.33 -1.90
CA ARG A 11 -23.84 16.46 -0.96
C ARG A 11 -25.20 17.14 -1.02
N ILE A 12 -25.68 17.45 -2.22
CA ILE A 12 -26.94 18.18 -2.45
C ILE A 12 -28.11 17.29 -2.04
N ILE A 13 -28.08 16.02 -2.44
CA ILE A 13 -29.10 15.03 -2.09
C ILE A 13 -29.19 14.85 -0.58
N SER A 14 -28.05 14.86 0.11
CA SER A 14 -27.98 14.71 1.56
C SER A 14 -28.19 16.04 2.32
N GLY A 15 -28.46 17.14 1.63
CA GLY A 15 -28.65 18.46 2.25
C GLY A 15 -27.43 18.99 3.02
N ARG A 16 -26.22 18.49 2.74
CA ARG A 16 -25.01 18.88 3.48
C ARG A 16 -24.44 20.21 2.97
N ALA A 17 -23.77 20.95 3.85
CA ALA A 17 -23.09 22.19 3.50
C ALA A 17 -21.89 21.93 2.54
N PRO A 18 -21.55 22.88 1.64
CA PRO A 18 -20.32 22.82 0.84
C PRO A 18 -19.06 22.57 1.70
N GLY A 19 -18.15 21.72 1.23
CA GLY A 19 -16.92 21.37 1.93
C GLY A 19 -17.06 20.32 3.05
N SER A 20 -18.28 20.02 3.49
CA SER A 20 -18.50 19.08 4.60
C SER A 20 -18.00 17.66 4.28
N ALA A 21 -17.56 16.96 5.33
CA ALA A 21 -17.12 15.57 5.23
C ALA A 21 -18.27 14.67 4.73
N PRO A 22 -18.01 13.78 3.75
CA PRO A 22 -18.99 12.81 3.30
C PRO A 22 -19.26 11.75 4.37
N MET A 23 -20.45 11.15 4.28
CA MET A 23 -20.76 9.93 5.02
C MET A 23 -20.05 8.76 4.37
N THR A 24 -19.44 7.91 5.18
CA THR A 24 -18.66 6.74 4.79
C THR A 24 -19.13 5.52 5.58
N LEU A 25 -18.51 4.37 5.31
CA LEU A 25 -18.77 3.16 6.09
C LEU A 25 -18.51 3.37 7.60
N LEU A 26 -17.53 4.20 7.97
CA LEU A 26 -17.20 4.46 9.38
C LEU A 26 -18.37 5.09 10.15
N ASP A 27 -19.19 5.88 9.46
CA ASP A 27 -20.35 6.55 10.08
C ASP A 27 -21.53 5.58 10.33
N TYR A 28 -21.47 4.35 9.80
CA TYR A 28 -22.46 3.28 10.04
C TYR A 28 -22.10 2.40 11.24
N PHE A 29 -20.86 2.48 11.73
CA PHE A 29 -20.44 1.74 12.92
C PHE A 29 -20.94 2.42 14.20
N PRO A 30 -21.18 1.65 15.29
CA PRO A 30 -21.32 2.21 16.62
C PRO A 30 -20.12 3.10 16.98
N LYS A 31 -20.32 4.09 17.86
CA LYS A 31 -19.26 5.05 18.21
C LYS A 31 -18.04 4.42 18.89
N ASP A 32 -18.19 3.21 19.42
CA ASP A 32 -17.20 2.44 20.17
C ASP A 32 -16.59 1.28 19.36
N PHE A 33 -16.70 1.32 18.03
CA PHE A 33 -16.09 0.29 17.19
C PHE A 33 -14.55 0.27 17.31
N LEU A 34 -13.98 -0.91 17.04
CA LEU A 34 -12.55 -1.15 16.99
C LEU A 34 -12.08 -1.26 15.54
N LEU A 35 -11.11 -0.44 15.16
CA LEU A 35 -10.47 -0.49 13.85
C LEU A 35 -9.20 -1.36 13.88
N PHE A 36 -9.05 -2.26 12.92
CA PHE A 36 -7.76 -2.90 12.62
C PHE A 36 -7.21 -2.30 11.33
N VAL A 37 -5.93 -1.93 11.36
CA VAL A 37 -5.20 -1.48 10.17
C VAL A 37 -4.07 -2.45 9.93
N ASP A 38 -4.30 -3.35 8.98
CA ASP A 38 -3.28 -4.30 8.53
C ASP A 38 -2.24 -3.62 7.64
N GLU A 39 -1.00 -4.09 7.70
CA GLU A 39 0.18 -3.47 7.11
C GLU A 39 0.18 -1.94 7.26
N SER A 40 0.00 -1.46 8.51
CA SER A 40 -0.31 -0.06 8.83
C SER A 40 0.65 0.95 8.22
N HIS A 41 1.93 0.56 8.08
CA HIS A 41 3.00 1.37 7.53
C HIS A 41 2.81 1.69 6.04
N VAL A 42 1.98 0.91 5.33
CA VAL A 42 1.55 1.16 3.94
C VAL A 42 0.12 1.71 3.91
N THR A 43 -0.79 1.13 4.69
CA THR A 43 -2.22 1.46 4.64
C THR A 43 -2.51 2.89 5.09
N LEU A 44 -1.85 3.40 6.14
CA LEU A 44 -2.10 4.76 6.63
C LEU A 44 -1.61 5.84 5.64
N PRO A 45 -0.41 5.76 5.05
CA PRO A 45 -0.02 6.63 3.94
C PRO A 45 -1.01 6.60 2.78
N GLN A 46 -1.54 5.42 2.42
CA GLN A 46 -2.53 5.28 1.37
C GLN A 46 -3.82 6.05 1.71
N VAL A 47 -4.40 5.83 2.90
CA VAL A 47 -5.60 6.54 3.38
C VAL A 47 -5.38 8.06 3.35
N ARG A 48 -4.21 8.53 3.82
CA ARG A 48 -3.85 9.96 3.82
C ARG A 48 -3.80 10.55 2.41
N ALA A 49 -3.30 9.80 1.42
CA ALA A 49 -3.14 10.26 0.05
C ALA A 49 -4.45 10.33 -0.75
N MET A 50 -5.47 9.55 -0.37
CA MET A 50 -6.70 9.39 -1.15
C MET A 50 -7.42 10.70 -1.45
N TYR A 51 -7.57 11.60 -0.47
CA TYR A 51 -8.22 12.89 -0.69
C TYR A 51 -7.50 13.73 -1.75
N ARG A 52 -6.17 13.84 -1.66
CA ARG A 52 -5.38 14.67 -2.59
C ARG A 52 -5.41 14.10 -4.00
N GLY A 53 -5.32 12.78 -4.14
CA GLY A 53 -5.42 12.10 -5.43
C GLY A 53 -6.80 12.27 -6.09
N ASP A 54 -7.88 12.09 -5.32
CA ASP A 54 -9.24 12.33 -5.81
C ASP A 54 -9.48 13.79 -6.20
N ARG A 55 -8.98 14.73 -5.39
CA ARG A 55 -9.11 16.16 -5.66
C ARG A 55 -8.44 16.55 -6.98
N ALA A 56 -7.17 16.16 -7.18
CA ALA A 56 -6.42 16.47 -8.39
C ALA A 56 -7.11 15.95 -9.65
N ARG A 57 -7.66 14.72 -9.61
CA ARG A 57 -8.41 14.14 -10.74
C ARG A 57 -9.69 14.91 -11.04
N LYS A 58 -10.37 15.43 -10.01
CA LYS A 58 -11.61 16.21 -10.17
C LYS A 58 -11.37 17.65 -10.61
N ASP A 59 -10.22 18.23 -10.27
CA ASP A 59 -9.89 19.60 -10.65
C ASP A 59 -10.01 19.76 -12.18
N SER A 60 -9.42 18.84 -12.96
CA SER A 60 -9.56 18.85 -14.42
C SER A 60 -11.02 18.68 -14.90
N LEU A 61 -11.80 17.80 -14.28
CA LEU A 61 -13.20 17.58 -14.67
C LEU A 61 -14.07 18.81 -14.46
N VAL A 62 -13.83 19.56 -13.38
CA VAL A 62 -14.59 20.77 -13.08
C VAL A 62 -14.10 21.94 -13.92
N GLU A 63 -12.79 22.08 -14.10
CA GLU A 63 -12.18 23.14 -14.93
C GLU A 63 -12.66 23.09 -16.38
N TYR A 64 -12.74 21.89 -16.97
CA TYR A 64 -13.24 21.70 -18.33
C TYR A 64 -14.77 21.55 -18.42
N GLY A 65 -15.52 21.81 -17.33
CA GLY A 65 -16.97 21.86 -17.35
C GLY A 65 -17.70 20.51 -17.44
N PHE A 66 -17.00 19.38 -17.25
CA PHE A 66 -17.63 18.05 -17.21
C PHE A 66 -18.42 17.80 -15.92
N ARG A 67 -18.05 18.48 -14.82
CA ARG A 67 -18.72 18.36 -13.52
C ARG A 67 -18.91 19.72 -12.86
N LEU A 68 -19.96 19.86 -12.06
CA LEU A 68 -20.18 21.04 -11.22
C LEU A 68 -19.18 21.07 -10.05
N PRO A 69 -18.88 22.25 -9.49
CA PRO A 69 -18.03 22.37 -8.29
C PRO A 69 -18.51 21.56 -7.09
N SER A 70 -19.81 21.24 -6.99
CA SER A 70 -20.32 20.38 -5.92
C SER A 70 -19.78 18.95 -5.95
N ALA A 71 -19.23 18.48 -7.08
CA ALA A 71 -18.64 17.15 -7.20
C ALA A 71 -17.38 16.97 -6.33
N TYR A 72 -16.72 18.08 -5.94
CA TYR A 72 -15.61 18.04 -4.99
C TYR A 72 -16.02 17.49 -3.62
N ASP A 73 -17.28 17.62 -3.23
CA ASP A 73 -17.78 17.19 -1.92
C ASP A 73 -18.19 15.71 -1.88
N ASN A 74 -18.12 15.01 -3.03
CA ASN A 74 -18.28 13.56 -3.14
C ASN A 74 -16.91 12.86 -3.15
N ARG A 75 -16.18 12.89 -2.05
CA ARG A 75 -14.74 12.60 -1.99
C ARG A 75 -14.39 11.55 -0.94
N PRO A 76 -13.16 11.02 -0.90
CA PRO A 76 -12.63 10.38 0.29
C PRO A 76 -12.55 11.36 1.47
N LEU A 77 -12.46 10.81 2.68
CA LEU A 77 -12.15 11.60 3.87
C LEU A 77 -10.74 12.18 3.75
N LYS A 78 -10.56 13.37 4.32
CA LYS A 78 -9.22 13.84 4.69
C LYS A 78 -8.72 13.00 5.86
N PHE A 79 -7.41 12.97 6.06
CA PHE A 79 -6.83 12.14 7.12
C PHE A 79 -7.33 12.58 8.51
N GLU A 80 -7.46 13.89 8.74
CA GLU A 80 -7.96 14.44 9.98
C GLU A 80 -9.45 14.10 10.22
N GLU A 81 -10.24 14.01 9.15
CA GLU A 81 -11.65 13.59 9.22
C GLU A 81 -11.79 12.09 9.50
N PHE A 82 -10.81 11.28 9.05
CA PHE A 82 -10.71 9.87 9.38
C PHE A 82 -10.32 9.68 10.85
N GLU A 83 -9.30 10.38 11.33
CA GLU A 83 -8.86 10.33 12.74
C GLU A 83 -10.00 10.67 13.71
N GLN A 84 -10.79 11.70 13.41
CA GLN A 84 -11.95 12.09 14.22
C GLN A 84 -13.04 11.03 14.33
N ARG A 85 -13.09 10.08 13.39
CA ARG A 85 -14.10 9.00 13.38
C ARG A 85 -13.61 7.73 14.06
N VAL A 86 -12.31 7.60 14.30
CA VAL A 86 -11.73 6.40 14.89
C VAL A 86 -11.75 6.52 16.41
N HIS A 87 -12.42 5.57 17.08
CA HIS A 87 -12.44 5.51 18.54
C HIS A 87 -11.22 4.78 19.11
N GLN A 88 -11.05 3.52 18.72
CA GLN A 88 -9.87 2.72 19.04
C GLN A 88 -9.33 2.07 17.77
N ALA A 89 -8.01 2.00 17.65
CA ALA A 89 -7.34 1.35 16.53
C ALA A 89 -6.21 0.43 17.02
N ILE A 90 -6.06 -0.69 16.31
CA ILE A 90 -4.90 -1.58 16.41
C ILE A 90 -4.18 -1.53 15.07
N TYR A 91 -2.96 -1.00 15.10
CA TYR A 91 -2.06 -0.97 13.95
C TYR A 91 -1.24 -2.25 13.94
N VAL A 92 -1.36 -3.03 12.86
CA VAL A 92 -0.65 -4.29 12.68
C VAL A 92 0.41 -4.09 11.60
N SER A 93 1.68 -4.25 11.97
CA SER A 93 2.81 -4.12 11.05
C SER A 93 4.06 -4.76 11.65
N ALA A 94 4.86 -5.44 10.83
CA ALA A 94 6.21 -5.87 11.22
C ALA A 94 7.18 -4.67 11.32
N THR A 95 6.88 -3.57 10.62
CA THR A 95 7.70 -2.35 10.55
C THR A 95 6.81 -1.12 10.71
N PRO A 96 6.30 -0.82 11.93
CA PRO A 96 5.39 0.30 12.14
C PRO A 96 6.06 1.63 11.79
N GLY A 97 5.32 2.49 11.08
CA GLY A 97 5.76 3.82 10.66
C GLY A 97 5.74 4.85 11.78
N ASP A 98 6.12 6.09 11.44
CA ASP A 98 6.25 7.18 12.42
C ASP A 98 4.91 7.53 13.07
N TYR A 99 3.84 7.61 12.27
CA TYR A 99 2.51 7.93 12.78
C TYR A 99 2.06 6.92 13.85
N GLU A 100 2.23 5.63 13.59
CA GLU A 100 1.86 4.59 14.54
C GLU A 100 2.69 4.67 15.82
N ARG A 101 4.00 4.92 15.70
CA ARG A 101 4.90 5.05 16.87
C ARG A 101 4.57 6.26 17.74
N GLU A 102 4.19 7.39 17.12
CA GLU A 102 3.82 8.61 17.83
C GLU A 102 2.47 8.51 18.53
N HIS A 103 1.52 7.74 17.98
CA HIS A 103 0.14 7.66 18.46
C HIS A 103 -0.16 6.39 19.27
N ALA A 104 0.72 5.39 19.26
CA ALA A 104 0.53 4.16 20.03
C ALA A 104 0.65 4.41 21.53
N GLY A 105 -0.43 4.15 22.27
CA GLY A 105 -0.38 4.11 23.74
C GLY A 105 0.38 2.90 24.28
N GLN A 106 0.42 1.81 23.50
CA GLN A 106 1.17 0.59 23.83
C GLN A 106 1.63 -0.09 22.53
N ILE A 107 2.88 -0.59 22.52
CA ILE A 107 3.41 -1.44 21.47
C ILE A 107 3.46 -2.87 22.01
N ALA A 108 2.75 -3.78 21.34
CA ALA A 108 2.76 -5.21 21.66
C ALA A 108 3.53 -5.96 20.57
N GLU A 109 4.57 -6.70 20.97
CA GLU A 109 5.42 -7.43 20.04
C GLU A 109 5.04 -8.92 19.98
N GLN A 110 4.95 -9.47 18.77
CA GLN A 110 4.75 -10.89 18.52
C GLN A 110 5.86 -11.42 17.60
N ILE A 111 7.01 -11.76 18.19
CA ILE A 111 8.22 -12.19 17.47
C ILE A 111 8.26 -13.73 17.33
N ILE A 112 7.72 -14.45 18.32
CA ILE A 112 7.79 -15.92 18.37
C ILE A 112 6.81 -16.52 17.36
N ARG A 113 7.34 -17.23 16.37
CA ARG A 113 6.53 -17.98 15.38
C ARG A 113 6.07 -19.31 15.98
N PRO A 114 4.79 -19.70 15.84
CA PRO A 114 4.28 -20.98 16.34
C PRO A 114 5.03 -22.21 15.80
N THR A 115 5.60 -22.10 14.59
CA THR A 115 6.38 -23.17 13.94
C THR A 115 7.83 -23.26 14.41
N GLY A 116 8.31 -22.29 15.19
CA GLY A 116 9.72 -22.19 15.59
C GLY A 116 10.67 -21.74 14.47
N LEU A 117 10.16 -21.29 13.33
CA LEU A 117 10.99 -20.75 12.24
C LEU A 117 11.76 -19.51 12.71
N LEU A 118 13.07 -19.54 12.52
CA LEU A 118 13.98 -18.45 12.86
C LEU A 118 14.06 -17.42 11.74
N ASP A 119 14.47 -16.20 12.10
CA ASP A 119 14.83 -15.18 11.12
C ASP A 119 16.04 -15.64 10.30
N PRO A 120 16.11 -15.28 9.00
CA PRO A 120 17.20 -15.70 8.13
C PRO A 120 18.53 -15.02 8.50
N GLN A 121 19.64 -15.70 8.21
CA GLN A 121 20.98 -15.10 8.34
C GLN A 121 21.23 -14.06 7.23
N ILE A 122 21.88 -12.95 7.59
CA ILE A 122 22.20 -11.85 6.68
C ILE A 122 23.69 -11.81 6.42
N PHE A 123 24.08 -11.74 5.14
CA PHE A 123 25.47 -11.62 4.69
C PHE A 123 25.62 -10.40 3.78
N VAL A 124 26.66 -9.60 3.99
CA VAL A 124 27.01 -8.46 3.15
C VAL A 124 28.23 -8.85 2.30
N ARG A 125 28.12 -8.72 0.98
CA ARG A 125 29.19 -9.05 0.01
C ARG A 125 29.56 -7.83 -0.84
N PRO A 126 30.80 -7.73 -1.36
CA PRO A 126 31.20 -6.67 -2.27
C PRO A 126 30.39 -6.67 -3.58
N ILE A 127 30.37 -5.53 -4.28
CA ILE A 127 29.71 -5.40 -5.58
C ILE A 127 30.55 -6.04 -6.71
N GLU A 128 31.87 -6.06 -6.56
CA GLU A 128 32.77 -6.69 -7.53
C GLU A 128 32.49 -8.20 -7.61
N GLY A 129 32.24 -8.70 -8.82
CA GLY A 129 31.90 -10.11 -9.03
C GLY A 129 30.49 -10.52 -8.57
N GLN A 130 29.60 -9.58 -8.23
CA GLN A 130 28.29 -9.89 -7.63
C GLN A 130 27.42 -10.86 -8.46
N ILE A 131 27.51 -10.81 -9.80
CA ILE A 131 26.68 -11.64 -10.68
C ILE A 131 27.15 -13.09 -10.66
N ASP A 132 28.47 -13.30 -10.73
CA ASP A 132 29.06 -14.63 -10.68
C ASP A 132 28.82 -15.28 -9.31
N ASP A 133 29.00 -14.51 -8.23
CA ASP A 133 28.69 -14.92 -6.86
C ASP A 133 27.21 -15.31 -6.69
N LEU A 134 26.29 -14.47 -7.17
CA LEU A 134 24.86 -14.73 -7.15
C LEU A 134 24.48 -16.01 -7.91
N ILE A 135 25.08 -16.25 -9.08
CA ILE A 135 24.85 -17.47 -9.86
C ILE A 135 25.35 -18.71 -9.12
N GLY A 136 26.51 -18.62 -8.48
CA GLY A 136 27.03 -19.66 -7.59
C GLY A 136 26.02 -20.02 -6.50
N GLU A 137 25.48 -19.03 -5.81
CA GLU A 137 24.47 -19.22 -4.76
C GLU A 137 23.16 -19.79 -5.31
N ILE A 138 22.66 -19.28 -6.44
CA ILE A 138 21.43 -19.80 -7.09
C ILE A 138 21.60 -21.27 -7.44
N ASN A 139 22.71 -21.65 -8.09
CA ASN A 139 22.97 -23.05 -8.45
C ASN A 139 23.06 -23.95 -7.21
N ALA A 140 23.68 -23.47 -6.12
CA ALA A 140 23.73 -24.19 -4.85
C ALA A 140 22.34 -24.41 -4.24
N ARG A 141 21.40 -23.45 -4.38
CA ARG A 141 19.99 -23.61 -3.95
C ARG A 141 19.21 -24.53 -4.87
N ILE A 142 19.43 -24.47 -6.19
CA ILE A 142 18.80 -25.38 -7.17
C ILE A 142 19.16 -26.83 -6.88
N ALA A 143 20.43 -27.12 -6.55
CA ALA A 143 20.90 -28.46 -6.19
C ALA A 143 20.17 -29.04 -4.95
N LYS A 144 19.61 -28.17 -4.10
CA LYS A 144 18.81 -28.52 -2.91
C LYS A 144 17.30 -28.47 -3.14
N ASN A 145 16.85 -28.23 -4.38
CA ASN A 145 15.45 -27.98 -4.73
C ASN A 145 14.82 -26.78 -3.97
N GLU A 146 15.62 -25.76 -3.63
CA GLU A 146 15.17 -24.51 -3.03
C GLU A 146 14.89 -23.44 -4.11
N ARG A 147 14.43 -22.25 -3.71
CA ARG A 147 14.11 -21.13 -4.61
C ARG A 147 14.83 -19.86 -4.14
N THR A 148 15.11 -18.95 -5.07
CA THR A 148 15.78 -17.69 -4.79
C THR A 148 14.91 -16.52 -5.28
N LEU A 149 14.79 -15.48 -4.45
CA LEU A 149 14.22 -14.19 -4.82
C LEU A 149 15.35 -13.16 -4.91
N VAL A 150 15.34 -12.36 -5.98
CA VAL A 150 16.33 -11.31 -6.22
C VAL A 150 15.61 -10.02 -6.52
N THR A 151 16.03 -8.95 -5.84
CA THR A 151 15.49 -7.60 -6.02
C THR A 151 16.57 -6.71 -6.62
N THR A 152 16.23 -5.98 -7.68
CA THR A 152 17.10 -4.98 -8.32
C THR A 152 16.47 -3.59 -8.21
N LEU A 153 17.29 -2.53 -8.31
CA LEU A 153 16.79 -1.15 -8.17
C LEU A 153 16.09 -0.61 -9.42
N THR A 154 16.43 -1.10 -10.61
CA THR A 154 15.85 -0.59 -11.87
C THR A 154 15.24 -1.70 -12.70
N LYS A 155 14.23 -1.35 -13.51
CA LYS A 155 13.61 -2.26 -14.48
C LYS A 155 14.64 -2.85 -15.44
N LYS A 156 15.53 -2.01 -15.98
CA LYS A 156 16.58 -2.43 -16.91
C LYS A 156 17.50 -3.49 -16.27
N MET A 157 17.93 -3.28 -15.02
CA MET A 157 18.73 -4.29 -14.31
C MET A 157 17.98 -5.61 -14.13
N ALA A 158 16.69 -5.57 -13.83
CA ALA A 158 15.88 -6.77 -13.69
C ALA A 158 15.77 -7.53 -15.02
N GLU A 159 15.57 -6.81 -16.13
CA GLU A 159 15.49 -7.35 -17.49
C GLU A 159 16.83 -7.97 -17.91
N ASP A 160 17.92 -7.22 -17.79
CA ASP A 160 19.28 -7.66 -18.13
C ASP A 160 19.68 -8.89 -17.31
N LEU A 161 19.42 -8.88 -15.99
CA LEU A 161 19.71 -10.01 -15.10
C LEU A 161 18.87 -11.25 -15.46
N SER A 162 17.58 -11.08 -15.71
CA SER A 162 16.70 -12.19 -16.07
C SER A 162 17.10 -12.82 -17.41
N ALA A 163 17.49 -12.01 -18.40
CA ALA A 163 18.02 -12.50 -19.66
C ALA A 163 19.33 -13.26 -19.46
N TYR A 164 20.25 -12.71 -18.65
CA TYR A 164 21.53 -13.35 -18.34
C TYR A 164 21.35 -14.71 -17.67
N LEU A 165 20.50 -14.79 -16.64
CA LEU A 165 20.20 -16.05 -15.95
C LEU A 165 19.54 -17.08 -16.88
N THR A 166 18.60 -16.64 -17.72
CA THR A 166 17.94 -17.53 -18.70
C THR A 166 18.96 -18.09 -19.70
N ASN A 167 19.86 -17.25 -20.21
CA ASN A 167 20.91 -17.67 -21.14
C ASN A 167 21.91 -18.63 -20.50
N ALA A 168 22.16 -18.50 -19.19
CA ALA A 168 22.95 -19.44 -18.40
C ALA A 168 22.20 -20.76 -18.07
N GLY A 169 20.99 -20.96 -18.58
CA GLY A 169 20.17 -22.16 -18.37
C GLY A 169 19.40 -22.18 -17.05
N ILE A 170 19.40 -21.08 -16.29
CA ILE A 170 18.67 -20.98 -15.03
C ILE A 170 17.22 -20.59 -15.32
N ARG A 171 16.28 -21.38 -14.77
CA ARG A 171 14.84 -21.08 -14.87
C ARG A 171 14.49 -19.88 -13.98
N CYS A 172 14.35 -18.71 -14.58
CA CYS A 172 13.92 -17.49 -13.88
C CYS A 172 12.69 -16.84 -14.52
N ARG A 173 11.99 -16.02 -13.74
CA ARG A 173 10.88 -15.17 -14.21
C ARG A 173 11.05 -13.76 -13.64
N TYR A 174 10.95 -12.77 -14.51
CA TYR A 174 10.88 -11.38 -14.11
C TYR A 174 9.45 -11.02 -13.70
N LEU A 175 9.28 -10.47 -12.50
CA LEU A 175 8.02 -9.90 -12.04
C LEU A 175 7.97 -8.43 -12.47
N HIS A 176 7.32 -8.15 -13.60
CA HIS A 176 7.10 -6.79 -14.07
C HIS A 176 6.18 -6.03 -13.10
N HIS A 177 6.45 -4.73 -12.89
CA HIS A 177 5.61 -3.87 -12.04
C HIS A 177 4.19 -3.64 -12.61
N ASP A 178 3.96 -4.02 -13.86
CA ASP A 178 2.66 -3.94 -14.56
C ASP A 178 1.96 -5.32 -14.57
N ILE A 179 2.43 -6.29 -13.77
CA ILE A 179 1.69 -7.54 -13.58
C ILE A 179 0.44 -7.21 -12.75
N GLY A 180 -0.68 -7.06 -13.45
CA GLY A 180 -2.03 -6.85 -12.93
C GLY A 180 -3.06 -7.38 -13.90
#